data_AF-A0A956SR44-F1
#
_entry.id   AF-A0A956SR44-F1
#
_cell.length_a   1.000
_cell.length_b   1.000
_cell.length_c   1.000
_cell.angle_alpha   90.00
_cell.angle_beta   90.00
_cell.angle_gamma   90.00
#
_symmetry.space_group_name_H-M   'P 1'
#
loop_
_entity.id
_entity.type
_entity.pdbx_description
1 polymer ?
#
loop_
_entity_poly.entity_id
_entity_poly.type
_entity_poly.pdbx_seq_one_letter_code
_entity_poly.pdbx_strand_id
1 'polypeptide(L)' 'AALADRLATQPRIGATPGGGNATGIPVAALVEFGKGIALEESGDRAGAATAYRAAVAASPGFTEARVALQRVGG' A
#
# COMPACT_ATOMS: atom_id res chain seq x y z
N ALA A 1 24.13 -24.10 36.05
CA ALA A 1 24.97 -23.66 34.92
C ALA A 1 24.23 -23.92 33.61
N ALA A 2 24.16 -22.89 32.75
CA ALA A 2 24.10 -22.97 31.29
C ALA A 2 22.77 -23.13 30.51
N LEU A 3 21.59 -22.77 31.05
CA LEU A 3 20.42 -22.49 30.18
C LEU A 3 19.74 -21.13 30.40
N ALA A 4 19.91 -20.51 31.58
CA ALA A 4 19.35 -19.18 31.87
C ALA A 4 20.14 -18.02 31.24
N ASP A 5 21.38 -18.27 30.78
CA ASP A 5 22.30 -17.23 30.35
C ASP A 5 22.14 -16.84 28.86
N ARG A 6 21.49 -17.69 28.05
CA ARG A 6 21.38 -17.49 26.59
C ARG A 6 20.24 -16.57 26.14
N LEU A 7 19.42 -16.07 27.06
CA LEU A 7 18.35 -15.12 26.74
C LEU A 7 18.79 -13.65 26.81
N ALA A 8 19.99 -13.37 27.34
CA ALA A 8 20.49 -12.00 27.53
C ALA A 8 21.13 -11.38 26.27
N THR A 9 21.35 -12.16 25.21
CA THR A 9 22.02 -11.71 23.97
C THR A 9 21.09 -11.68 22.77
N GLN A 10 19.78 -11.50 22.99
CA GLN A 10 18.95 -11.02 21.90
C GLN A 10 19.16 -9.51 21.81
N PRO A 11 19.64 -8.97 20.68
CA PRO A 11 19.51 -7.54 20.45
C PRO A 11 18.02 -7.23 20.59
N ARG A 12 17.66 -6.47 21.63
CA ARG A 12 16.35 -5.85 21.71
C ARG A 12 16.26 -4.94 20.49
N ILE A 13 15.73 -5.49 19.40
CA ILE A 13 15.23 -4.68 18.30
C ILE A 13 14.19 -3.79 18.98
N GLY A 14 14.50 -2.49 19.08
CA GLY A 14 13.77 -1.55 19.91
C GLY A 14 12.30 -1.50 19.52
N ALA A 15 11.46 -2.26 20.22
CA ALA A 15 10.02 -2.11 20.15
C ALA A 15 9.63 -0.98 21.10
N THR A 16 9.85 0.27 20.68
CA THR A 16 9.23 1.43 21.32
C THR A 16 7.75 1.45 20.94
N PRO A 17 6.82 1.50 21.91
CA PRO A 17 5.43 1.82 21.64
C PRO A 17 5.32 3.34 21.49
N GLY A 18 5.46 3.84 20.26
CA GLY A 18 5.43 5.28 19.99
C GLY A 18 5.24 5.62 18.51
N GLY A 19 3.97 5.80 18.12
CA GLY A 19 3.49 6.78 17.13
C GLY A 19 3.85 6.60 15.64
N GLY A 20 2.84 6.23 14.84
CA GLY A 20 2.80 6.59 13.41
C GLY A 20 2.40 5.49 12.41
N ASN A 21 1.21 4.91 12.56
CA ASN A 21 0.40 4.30 11.49
C ASN A 21 0.95 3.02 10.81
N ALA A 22 0.18 1.95 10.84
CA ALA A 22 0.41 0.77 10.03
C ALA A 22 0.34 1.12 8.52
N THR A 23 1.48 1.36 7.88
CA THR A 23 1.60 1.66 6.44
C THR A 23 1.40 0.40 5.58
N GLY A 24 0.27 -0.29 5.77
CA GLY A 24 -0.26 -1.21 4.77
C GLY A 24 -1.15 -0.42 3.82
N ILE A 25 -1.11 -0.72 2.53
CA ILE A 25 -2.04 -0.11 1.59
C ILE A 25 -3.47 -0.45 2.06
N PRO A 26 -4.34 0.54 2.31
CA PRO A 26 -5.69 0.28 2.77
C PRO A 26 -6.45 -0.54 1.73
N VAL A 27 -7.27 -1.48 2.19
CA VAL A 27 -8.05 -2.37 1.30
C VAL A 27 -8.88 -1.56 0.30
N ALA A 28 -9.46 -0.43 0.73
CA ALA A 28 -10.20 0.47 -0.16
C ALA A 28 -9.34 0.98 -1.34
N ALA A 29 -8.06 1.26 -1.12
CA ALA A 29 -7.15 1.66 -2.20
C ALA A 29 -6.87 0.49 -3.17
N LEU A 30 -6.71 -0.73 -2.65
CA LEU A 30 -6.52 -1.93 -3.47
C LEU A 30 -7.76 -2.25 -4.32
N VAL A 31 -8.96 -2.08 -3.76
CA VAL A 31 -10.24 -2.30 -4.46
C VAL A 31 -10.37 -1.33 -5.63
N GLU A 32 -10.16 -0.03 -5.40
CA GLU A 32 -10.24 0.97 -6.46
C GLU A 32 -9.14 0.77 -7.51
N PHE A 33 -7.95 0.34 -7.11
CA PHE A 33 -6.88 -0.01 -8.05
C PHE A 33 -7.25 -1.20 -8.94
N GLY A 34 -7.79 -2.29 -8.36
CA GLY A 34 -8.26 -3.45 -9.11
C GLY A 34 -9.39 -3.12 -10.09
N LYS A 35 -10.33 -2.26 -9.67
CA LYS A 35 -11.37 -1.72 -10.55
C LYS A 35 -10.78 -0.94 -11.72
N GLY A 36 -9.75 -0.13 -11.47
CA GLY A 36 -9.05 0.61 -12.51
C GLY A 36 -8.41 -0.30 -13.56
N ILE A 37 -7.78 -1.42 -13.11
CA ILE A 37 -7.21 -2.42 -14.02
C ILE A 37 -8.29 -3.01 -14.93
N ALA A 38 -9.40 -3.47 -14.36
CA ALA A 38 -10.49 -4.06 -15.14
C ALA A 38 -11.07 -3.07 -16.17
N LEU A 39 -11.20 -1.80 -15.80
CA LEU A 39 -11.68 -0.75 -16.70
C LEU A 39 -10.67 -0.47 -17.82
N GLU A 40 -9.38 -0.44 -17.51
CA GLU A 40 -8.33 -0.27 -18.52
C GLU A 40 -8.30 -1.43 -19.51
N GLU A 41 -8.42 -2.67 -19.03
CA GLU A 41 -8.50 -3.87 -19.88
C GLU A 41 -9.74 -3.87 -20.78
N SER A 42 -10.84 -3.29 -20.30
CA SER A 42 -12.05 -3.10 -21.11
C SER A 42 -11.96 -1.95 -22.13
N GLY A 43 -10.87 -1.16 -22.09
CA GLY A 43 -10.66 0.02 -22.93
C GLY A 43 -11.25 1.32 -22.39
N ASP A 44 -11.96 1.28 -21.26
CA ASP A 44 -12.49 2.47 -20.58
C ASP A 44 -11.39 3.18 -19.76
N ARG A 45 -10.54 3.93 -20.46
CA ARG A 45 -9.48 4.74 -19.83
C ARG A 45 -10.02 5.82 -18.89
N ALA A 46 -11.20 6.38 -19.18
CA ALA A 46 -11.80 7.43 -18.34
C ALA A 46 -12.31 6.86 -17.01
N GLY A 47 -12.94 5.69 -17.06
CA GLY A 47 -13.30 4.91 -15.88
C GLY A 47 -12.06 4.50 -15.09
N ALA A 48 -11.03 3.98 -15.75
CA ALA A 48 -9.78 3.59 -15.11
C ALA A 48 -9.11 4.76 -14.38
N ALA A 49 -9.01 5.94 -15.02
CA ALA A 49 -8.46 7.14 -14.41
C ALA A 49 -9.23 7.59 -13.16
N THR A 50 -10.55 7.36 -13.13
CA THR A 50 -11.39 7.69 -11.97
C THR A 50 -11.10 6.74 -10.81
N ALA A 51 -10.99 5.44 -11.07
CA ALA A 51 -10.68 4.43 -10.06
C ALA A 51 -9.25 4.57 -9.52
N TYR A 52 -8.25 4.81 -10.38
CA TYR A 52 -6.87 5.06 -9.94
C TYR A 52 -6.73 6.34 -9.11
N ARG A 53 -7.49 7.41 -9.41
CA ARG A 53 -7.54 8.60 -8.55
C ARG A 53 -8.09 8.29 -7.16
N ALA A 54 -9.12 7.46 -7.07
CA ALA A 54 -9.68 7.04 -5.78
C ALA A 54 -8.66 6.20 -4.97
N ALA A 55 -7.90 5.32 -5.63
CA ALA A 55 -6.84 4.55 -4.99
C ALA A 55 -5.71 5.44 -4.43
N VAL A 56 -5.27 6.46 -5.19
CA VAL A 56 -4.26 7.44 -4.74
C VAL A 56 -4.80 8.33 -3.62
N ALA A 57 -6.09 8.70 -3.66
CA ALA A 57 -6.71 9.50 -2.59
C ALA A 57 -6.79 8.71 -1.28
N ALA A 58 -7.13 7.41 -1.35
CA ALA A 58 -7.16 6.52 -0.18
C ALA A 58 -5.76 6.20 0.35
N SER A 59 -4.76 6.16 -0.53
CA SER A 59 -3.35 5.96 -0.16
C SER A 59 -2.43 6.81 -1.02
N PRO A 60 -2.05 8.01 -0.55
CA PRO A 60 -1.12 8.87 -1.28
C PRO A 60 0.26 8.23 -1.53
N GLY A 61 0.62 7.21 -0.74
CA GLY A 61 1.84 6.41 -0.91
C GLY A 61 1.71 5.25 -1.93
N PHE A 62 0.54 5.04 -2.53
CA PHE A 62 0.32 3.95 -3.48
C PHE A 62 0.93 4.28 -4.85
N THR A 63 2.22 3.98 -4.98
CA THR A 63 3.00 4.31 -6.18
C THR A 63 2.45 3.66 -7.45
N GLU A 64 2.02 2.40 -7.41
CA GLU A 64 1.44 1.71 -8.57
C GLU A 64 0.16 2.39 -9.08
N ALA A 65 -0.75 2.79 -8.19
CA ALA A 65 -1.96 3.52 -8.59
C ALA A 65 -1.63 4.86 -9.26
N ARG A 66 -0.59 5.56 -8.80
CA ARG A 66 -0.13 6.82 -9.41
C ARG A 66 0.46 6.62 -10.80
N VAL A 67 1.28 5.58 -10.98
CA VAL A 67 1.84 5.23 -12.30
C VAL A 67 0.73 4.82 -13.26
N ALA A 68 -0.22 4.01 -12.81
CA ALA A 68 -1.36 3.59 -13.62
C ALA A 68 -2.23 4.80 -14.03
N LEU A 69 -2.48 5.75 -13.13
CA LEU A 69 -3.19 6.99 -13.45
C LEU A 69 -2.48 7.80 -14.55
N GLN A 70 -1.16 7.94 -14.47
CA GLN A 70 -0.38 8.63 -15.51
C GLN A 70 -0.47 7.92 -16.86
N ARG A 71 -0.49 6.57 -16.85
CA ARG A 71 -0.63 5.76 -18.07
C ARG A 71 -1.97 5.95 -18.77
N VAL A 72 -3.07 6.05 -18.01
CA VAL A 72 -4.43 6.14 -18.61
C VAL A 72 -4.92 7.56 -18.86
N GLY A 73 -4.33 8.55 -18.19
CA GLY A 73 -4.65 9.97 -18.35
C GLY A 73 -3.81 10.71 -19.39
N GLY A 74 -2.75 10.06 -19.92
CA GLY A 74 -1.90 10.58 -20.99
C GLY A 74 -2.35 10.21 -22.39
#